data_AF-A0A3D5ZAL6-F1
#
_entry.id   AF-A0A3D5ZAL6-F1
#
_cell.length_a   1.000
_cell.length_b   1.000
_cell.length_c   1.000
_cell.angle_alpha   90.00
_cell.angle_beta   90.00
_cell.angle_gamma   90.00
#
_symmetry.space_group_name_H-M   'P 1'
#
loop_
_entity.id
_entity.type
_entity.pdbx_description
1 polymer ?
#
loop_
_entity_poly.entity_id
_entity_poly.type
_entity_poly.pdbx_seq_one_letter_code
_entity_poly.pdbx_strand_id
1 'polypeptide(L)' 'TGSGKTFTIANLIEKTQRPTLILSHNKTLAAQLYSEFKQFFPENQVEYFVSYYDYYQP' A
#
# COMPACT_ATOMS: atom_id res chain seq x y z
N THR A 1 5.46 8.09 -13.38
CA THR A 1 6.44 8.69 -12.44
C THR A 1 6.02 10.13 -12.15
N GLY A 2 6.26 10.61 -10.91
CA GLY A 2 6.05 12.01 -10.47
C GLY A 2 4.60 12.50 -10.23
N SER A 3 3.58 11.88 -10.82
CA SER A 3 2.22 12.44 -10.82
C SER A 3 1.39 12.26 -9.54
N GLY A 4 1.99 11.98 -8.38
CA GLY A 4 1.25 11.82 -7.11
C GLY A 4 0.17 10.74 -7.11
N LYS A 5 0.41 9.60 -7.79
CA LYS A 5 -0.60 8.53 -7.93
C LYS A 5 -1.03 7.96 -6.57
N THR A 6 -0.09 7.72 -5.66
CA THR A 6 -0.42 7.22 -4.31
C THR A 6 -1.32 8.18 -3.57
N PHE A 7 -1.02 9.49 -3.60
CA PHE A 7 -1.85 10.52 -2.98
C PHE A 7 -3.26 10.57 -3.60
N THR A 8 -3.36 10.41 -4.92
CA THR A 8 -4.67 10.36 -5.61
C THR A 8 -5.49 9.16 -5.15
N ILE A 9 -4.87 7.99 -5.05
CA ILE A 9 -5.53 6.78 -4.56
C ILE A 9 -5.90 6.92 -3.07
N ALA A 10 -5.04 7.51 -2.23
CA ALA A 10 -5.35 7.78 -0.83
C ALA A 10 -6.62 8.63 -0.70
N ASN A 11 -6.72 9.74 -1.43
CA ASN A 11 -7.93 10.57 -1.44
C ASN A 11 -9.18 9.79 -1.88
N LEU A 12 -9.05 8.85 -2.82
CA LEU A 12 -10.18 8.02 -3.25
C LEU A 12 -10.62 7.04 -2.15
N ILE A 13 -9.65 6.41 -1.47
CA ILE A 13 -9.93 5.50 -0.34
C ILE A 13 -10.61 6.27 0.79
N GLU A 14 -10.10 7.45 1.13
CA GLU A 14 -10.69 8.34 2.14
C GLU A 14 -12.11 8.76 1.76
N LYS A 15 -12.37 9.12 0.50
CA LYS A 15 -13.74 9.51 0.10
C LYS A 15 -14.72 8.35 0.09
N THR A 16 -14.26 7.15 -0.24
CA THR A 16 -15.13 5.97 -0.37
C THR A 16 -15.36 5.25 0.94
N GLN A 17 -14.45 5.39 1.92
CA GLN A 17 -14.53 4.76 3.25
C GLN A 17 -14.74 3.24 3.16
N ARG A 18 -14.06 2.58 2.21
CA ARG A 18 -14.12 1.13 2.00
C ARG A 18 -12.79 0.46 2.31
N PRO A 19 -12.80 -0.72 2.96
CA PRO A 19 -11.60 -1.56 3.05
C PRO A 19 -11.03 -1.79 1.66
N THR A 20 -9.72 -1.58 1.50
CA THR A 20 -9.06 -1.56 0.19
C THR A 20 -7.84 -2.47 0.20
N LEU A 21 -7.72 -3.31 -0.81
CA LEU A 21 -6.54 -4.12 -1.07
C LEU A 21 -5.74 -3.52 -2.23
N ILE A 22 -4.46 -3.27 -2.00
CA ILE A 22 -3.54 -2.73 -3.02
C ILE A 22 -2.53 -3.81 -3.37
N LEU A 23 -2.53 -4.23 -4.63
CA LEU A 23 -1.61 -5.24 -5.14
C LEU A 23 -0.43 -4.56 -5.86
N SER A 24 0.79 -5.02 -5.55
CA SER A 24 2.02 -4.57 -6.18
C SER A 24 2.75 -5.77 -6.80
N HIS A 25 3.41 -5.55 -7.94
CA HIS A 25 4.11 -6.59 -8.68
C HIS A 25 5.47 -6.98 -8.09
N ASN A 26 5.94 -6.29 -7.03
CA ASN A 26 7.17 -6.64 -6.33
C ASN A 26 7.16 -6.12 -4.88
N LYS A 27 7.99 -6.75 -4.04
CA LYS A 27 8.11 -6.45 -2.60
C LYS A 27 8.66 -5.06 -2.29
N THR A 28 9.59 -4.54 -3.09
CA THR A 28 10.18 -3.21 -2.84
C THR A 28 9.14 -2.10 -2.99
N LEU A 29 8.36 -2.14 -4.07
CA LEU A 29 7.28 -1.19 -4.31
C LEU A 29 6.15 -1.39 -3.30
N ALA A 30 5.85 -2.64 -2.91
CA ALA A 30 4.83 -2.92 -1.92
C ALA A 30 5.19 -2.29 -0.55
N ALA A 31 6.45 -2.43 -0.11
CA ALA A 31 6.95 -1.80 1.11
C ALA A 31 6.95 -0.25 1.04
N GLN A 32 7.29 0.31 -0.12
CA GLN A 32 7.21 1.76 -0.34
C GLN A 32 5.76 2.26 -0.22
N LEU A 33 4.82 1.61 -0.90
CA LEU A 33 3.40 1.97 -0.84
C LEU A 33 2.86 1.86 0.58
N TYR A 34 3.19 0.77 1.29
CA TYR A 34 2.82 0.62 2.70
C TYR A 34 3.29 1.80 3.55
N SER A 35 4.55 2.22 3.39
CA SER A 35 5.10 3.35 4.13
C SER A 35 4.39 4.67 3.81
N GLU A 36 4.12 4.92 2.53
CA GLU A 36 3.37 6.11 2.08
C GLU A 36 1.92 6.10 2.65
N PHE A 37 1.22 4.97 2.56
CA PHE A 37 -0.14 4.87 3.11
C PHE A 37 -0.19 4.97 4.63
N LYS A 38 0.82 4.47 5.35
CA LYS A 38 0.90 4.65 6.80
C LYS A 38 1.12 6.11 7.19
N GLN A 39 1.85 6.88 6.36
CA GLN A 39 1.99 8.32 6.55
C GLN A 39 0.70 9.09 6.24
N PHE A 40 -0.04 8.70 5.19
CA PHE A 40 -1.32 9.34 4.87
C PHE A 40 -2.42 8.99 5.88
N PHE A 41 -2.37 7.80 6.48
CA PHE A 41 -3.41 7.28 7.38
C PHE A 41 -2.81 6.77 8.70
N PRO A 42 -2.24 7.66 9.55
CA PRO A 42 -1.53 7.26 10.76
C PRO A 42 -2.43 6.53 11.77
N GLU A 43 -3.70 6.95 11.86
CA GLU A 43 -4.69 6.41 12.81
C GLU A 43 -5.47 5.21 12.26
N ASN A 44 -5.28 4.84 10.99
CA ASN A 44 -5.98 3.70 10.38
C ASN A 44 -5.13 2.43 10.40
N GLN A 45 -5.82 1.29 10.25
CA GLN A 45 -5.19 -0.01 10.02
C GLN A 45 -4.67 -0.07 8.59
N VAL A 46 -3.37 0.12 8.45
CA VAL A 46 -2.62 -0.10 7.21
C VAL A 46 -1.74 -1.31 7.49
N GLU A 47 -1.89 -2.36 6.69
CA GLU A 47 -1.20 -3.64 6.87
C GLU A 47 -0.34 -3.97 5.65
N TYR A 48 0.71 -4.75 5.89
CA TYR A 48 1.63 -5.22 4.86
C TYR A 48 1.61 -6.74 4.81
N PHE A 49 1.07 -7.30 3.73
CA PHE A 49 1.01 -8.74 3.51
C PHE A 49 1.96 -9.15 2.39
N VAL A 50 3.01 -9.88 2.73
CA VAL A 50 3.97 -10.46 1.79
C VAL A 50 3.99 -11.97 1.92
N SER A 51 4.25 -12.64 0.81
CA SER A 51 4.31 -14.09 0.80
C SER A 51 5.60 -14.55 1.47
N TYR A 52 5.53 -15.63 2.25
CA TYR A 52 6.73 -16.31 2.77
C TYR A 52 7.69 -16.71 1.63
N TYR A 53 7.14 -17.01 0.45
CA TYR A 53 7.90 -17.31 -0.76
C TYR A 53 8.67 -16.11 -1.35
N ASP A 54 8.42 -14.87 -0.88
CA ASP A 54 9.22 -13.71 -1.27
C ASP A 54 10.63 -13.71 -0.63
N TYR A 55 10.83 -14.55 0.38
CA TYR A 55 12.08 -14.71 1.13
C TYR A 55 12.70 -16.11 0.99
N TYR A 56 11.93 -17.12 0.59
CA TYR A 56 12.38 -18.51 0.48
C TYR A 56 11.94 -19.12 -0.85
N GLN A 57 12.86 -19.84 -1.51
CA GLN A 57 12.53 -20.64 -2.69
C GLN A 57 11.87 -21.96 -2.22
N PRO A 58 10.69 -22.33 -2.76
CA PRO A 58 9.95 -23.52 -2.35
C PRO A 58 10.70 -24.83 -2.60
#